data_AF-A0A847GHF7-F1
#
_entry.id   AF-A0A847GHF7-F1
#
_cell.length_a   1.000
_cell.length_b   1.000
_cell.length_c   1.000
_cell.angle_alpha   90.00
_cell.angle_beta   90.00
_cell.angle_gamma   90.00
#
_symmetry.space_group_name_H-M   'P 1'
#
loop_
_entity.id
_entity.type
_entity.pdbx_description
1 polymer ?
#
loop_
_entity_poly.entity_id
_entity_poly.type
_entity_poly.pdbx_seq_one_letter_code
_entity_poly.pdbx_strand_id
1 'polypeptide(L)'
;MTDKPDAVSLFRGSERNNCAQAVLKAYANLAGVDQSCVERFARLGSGRAPQGECGALFAAKALLTDQAARQTLHDEFTRAAGSAACRQIRQLGRLSCQHCVETAVDSVFVQLSQGQMLRRPANCEEGVVPSA
;
A
#
# COMPACT_ATOMS: atom_id res chain seq x y z
N MET A 1 -2.29 -9.58 20.58
CA MET A 1 -2.27 -10.29 19.29
C MET A 1 -2.90 -9.34 18.30
N THR A 2 -2.15 -8.89 17.29
CA THR A 2 -2.68 -8.02 16.25
C THR A 2 -3.20 -8.93 15.15
N ASP A 3 -4.51 -8.95 14.92
CA ASP A 3 -5.09 -9.69 13.79
C ASP A 3 -4.73 -9.02 12.47
N LYS A 4 -4.69 -9.81 11.40
CA LYS A 4 -4.48 -9.28 10.04
C LYS A 4 -5.66 -8.37 9.67
N PRO A 5 -5.42 -7.12 9.25
CA PRO A 5 -6.52 -6.24 8.88
C PRO A 5 -7.13 -6.66 7.54
N ASP A 6 -8.46 -6.54 7.42
CA ASP A 6 -9.18 -6.83 6.19
C ASP A 6 -9.15 -5.63 5.24
N ALA A 7 -8.09 -5.54 4.44
CA ALA A 7 -7.96 -4.50 3.42
C ALA A 7 -8.81 -4.76 2.17
N VAL A 8 -9.23 -6.01 1.92
CA VAL A 8 -10.02 -6.37 0.74
C VAL A 8 -11.42 -5.79 0.86
N SER A 9 -12.04 -5.86 2.03
CA SER A 9 -13.33 -5.21 2.29
C SER A 9 -13.28 -3.69 2.19
N LEU A 10 -12.11 -3.08 2.45
CA LEU A 10 -11.91 -1.65 2.29
C LEU A 10 -11.77 -1.25 0.81
N PHE A 11 -11.19 -2.12 -0.03
CA PHE A 11 -10.99 -1.85 -1.45
C PHE A 11 -12.31 -1.86 -2.23
N ARG A 12 -12.66 -0.71 -2.82
CA ARG A 12 -13.95 -0.50 -3.52
C ARG A 12 -15.17 -0.85 -2.65
N GLY A 13 -15.02 -0.86 -1.32
CA GLY A 13 -16.12 -1.04 -0.37
C GLY A 13 -17.04 0.18 -0.31
N SER A 14 -17.73 0.38 0.83
CA SER A 14 -18.69 1.47 1.03
C SER A 14 -18.11 2.87 0.75
N GLU A 15 -16.86 3.11 1.12
CA GLU A 15 -16.15 4.37 0.90
C GLU A 15 -15.42 4.43 -0.45
N ARG A 16 -15.55 3.38 -1.28
CA ARG A 16 -14.99 3.29 -2.63
C ARG A 16 -13.48 3.54 -2.70
N ASN A 17 -12.74 3.16 -1.66
CA ASN A 17 -11.29 3.34 -1.60
C ASN A 17 -10.60 2.68 -2.80
N ASN A 18 -9.57 3.36 -3.32
CA ASN A 18 -8.67 2.77 -4.30
C ASN A 18 -7.68 1.78 -3.63
N CYS A 19 -6.79 1.17 -4.42
CA CYS A 19 -5.84 0.18 -3.91
C CYS A 19 -4.84 0.75 -2.89
N ALA A 20 -4.40 2.00 -3.04
CA ALA A 20 -3.48 2.64 -2.11
C ALA A 20 -4.19 3.00 -0.79
N GLN A 21 -5.41 3.54 -0.88
CA GLN A 21 -6.24 3.90 0.25
C GLN A 21 -6.63 2.68 1.09
N ALA A 22 -6.99 1.57 0.45
CA ALA A 22 -7.38 0.34 1.15
C ALA A 22 -6.23 -0.19 2.03
N VAL A 23 -5.01 -0.29 1.48
CA VAL A 23 -3.82 -0.72 2.22
C VAL A 23 -3.49 0.26 3.35
N LEU A 24 -3.50 1.56 3.06
CA LEU A 24 -3.21 2.58 4.06
C LEU A 24 -4.22 2.57 5.21
N LYS A 25 -5.51 2.46 4.89
CA LYS A 25 -6.61 2.46 5.86
C LYS A 25 -6.62 1.20 6.73
N ALA A 26 -6.22 0.05 6.17
CA ALA A 26 -6.08 -1.21 6.91
C ALA A 26 -5.11 -1.10 8.11
N TYR A 27 -4.09 -0.26 8.00
CA TYR A 27 -3.08 -0.04 9.04
C TYR A 27 -3.23 1.31 9.76
N ALA A 28 -4.34 2.03 9.56
CA ALA A 28 -4.43 3.42 9.95
C ALA A 28 -4.18 3.65 11.45
N ASN A 29 -4.84 2.85 12.30
CA ASN A 29 -4.71 2.94 13.75
C ASN A 29 -3.28 2.63 14.22
N LEU A 30 -2.61 1.64 13.62
CA LEU A 30 -1.26 1.21 13.99
C LEU A 30 -0.19 2.21 13.54
N ALA A 31 -0.42 2.89 12.43
CA ALA A 31 0.52 3.82 11.82
C ALA A 31 0.27 5.29 12.20
N GLY A 32 -0.74 5.60 13.02
CA GLY A 32 -1.11 6.98 13.34
C GLY A 32 -1.60 7.77 12.12
N VAL A 33 -2.31 7.11 11.22
CA VAL A 33 -2.87 7.68 10.00
C VAL A 33 -4.33 8.06 10.24
N ASP A 34 -4.68 9.29 9.89
CA ASP A 34 -6.03 9.84 9.98
C ASP A 34 -6.72 9.87 8.61
N GLN A 35 -8.00 10.22 8.59
CA GLN A 35 -8.79 10.23 7.36
C GLN A 35 -8.23 11.20 6.31
N SER A 36 -7.69 12.35 6.71
CA SER A 36 -7.09 13.32 5.77
C SER A 36 -5.88 12.73 5.03
N CYS A 37 -5.07 11.91 5.71
CA CYS A 37 -3.97 11.17 5.11
C CYS A 37 -4.47 10.11 4.12
N VAL A 38 -5.53 9.39 4.46
CA VAL A 38 -6.17 8.43 3.54
C VAL A 38 -6.69 9.12 2.28
N GLU A 39 -7.30 10.29 2.40
CA GLU A 39 -7.81 11.06 1.26
C GLU A 39 -6.69 11.51 0.31
N ARG A 40 -5.50 11.86 0.84
CA ARG A 40 -4.34 12.19 -0.02
C ARG A 40 -3.89 11.02 -0.88
N PHE A 41 -4.14 9.79 -0.45
CA PHE A 41 -3.83 8.58 -1.22
C PHE A 41 -4.87 8.28 -2.32
N ALA A 42 -6.00 9.01 -2.37
CA ALA A 42 -6.99 8.90 -3.45
C ALA A 42 -6.39 9.14 -4.84
N ARG A 43 -5.35 10.00 -4.93
CA ARG A 43 -4.66 10.30 -6.19
C ARG A 43 -3.70 9.21 -6.67
N LEU A 44 -3.33 8.25 -5.83
CA LEU A 44 -2.29 7.24 -6.10
C LEU A 44 -2.84 5.95 -6.72
N GLY A 45 -4.16 5.86 -6.91
CA GLY A 45 -4.81 4.75 -7.58
C GLY A 45 -4.50 4.69 -9.09
N SER A 46 -4.78 3.53 -9.70
CA SER A 46 -4.72 3.34 -11.16
C SER A 46 -3.35 3.62 -11.81
N GLY A 47 -2.25 3.41 -11.07
CA GLY A 47 -0.89 3.63 -11.57
C GLY A 47 -0.45 5.09 -11.55
N ARG A 48 -1.05 5.91 -10.68
CA ARG A 48 -0.66 7.31 -10.46
C ARG A 48 0.29 7.50 -9.27
N ALA A 49 0.72 6.40 -8.64
CA ALA A 49 1.85 6.46 -7.73
C ALA A 49 3.12 6.87 -8.52
N PRO A 50 4.15 7.41 -7.85
CA PRO A 50 5.41 7.77 -8.49
C PRO A 50 5.95 6.64 -9.38
N GLN A 51 6.50 7.01 -10.54
CA GLN A 51 7.01 6.08 -11.55
C GLN A 51 5.98 5.08 -12.11
N GLY A 52 4.67 5.32 -11.92
CA GLY A 52 3.62 4.43 -12.40
C GLY A 52 3.42 3.16 -11.55
N GLU A 53 3.99 3.16 -10.33
CA GLU A 53 3.94 2.02 -9.42
C GLU A 53 2.50 1.63 -9.02
N CYS A 54 2.30 0.36 -8.66
CA CYS A 54 1.08 -0.09 -8.01
C CYS A 54 0.81 0.67 -6.71
N GLY A 55 -0.37 1.29 -6.60
CA GLY A 55 -0.75 2.06 -5.41
C GLY A 55 -0.77 1.25 -4.11
N ALA A 56 -1.14 -0.04 -4.17
CA ALA A 56 -1.09 -0.92 -3.00
C ALA A 56 0.35 -1.14 -2.50
N LEU A 57 1.27 -1.43 -3.42
CA LEU A 57 2.69 -1.59 -3.14
C LEU A 57 3.28 -0.29 -2.59
N PHE A 58 2.99 0.85 -3.23
CA PHE A 58 3.47 2.16 -2.79
C PHE A 58 3.03 2.46 -1.36
N ALA A 59 1.75 2.25 -1.03
CA ALA A 59 1.21 2.51 0.30
C ALA A 59 1.83 1.60 1.38
N ALA A 60 1.99 0.31 1.08
CA ALA A 60 2.63 -0.63 1.98
C ALA A 60 4.09 -0.24 2.31
N LYS A 61 4.88 0.14 1.30
CA LYS A 61 6.26 0.62 1.53
C LYS A 61 6.30 1.91 2.35
N ALA A 62 5.33 2.79 2.16
CA ALA A 62 5.27 4.06 2.88
C ALA A 62 5.04 3.87 4.39
N LEU A 63 4.32 2.80 4.77
CA LEU A 63 4.07 2.41 6.15
C LEU A 63 5.29 1.82 6.86
N LEU A 64 6.20 1.15 6.16
CA LEU A 64 7.38 0.52 6.76
C LEU A 64 8.49 1.57 7.04
N THR A 65 9.14 1.49 8.19
CA THR A 65 10.27 2.36 8.57
C THR A 65 11.60 1.87 8.01
N ASP A 66 11.83 0.56 8.09
CA ASP A 66 13.07 -0.09 7.68
C ASP A 66 13.20 -0.25 6.16
N GLN A 67 14.40 -0.01 5.65
CA GLN A 67 14.67 -0.07 4.21
C GLN A 67 14.73 -1.51 3.68
N ALA A 68 15.26 -2.46 4.46
CA ALA A 68 15.33 -3.86 4.07
C ALA A 68 13.93 -4.50 4.04
N ALA A 69 13.05 -4.12 4.97
CA ALA A 69 11.64 -4.52 4.96
C ALA A 69 10.90 -4.00 3.71
N ARG A 70 11.13 -2.73 3.32
CA ARG A 70 10.57 -2.17 2.07
C ARG A 70 11.07 -2.90 0.84
N GLN A 71 12.36 -3.24 0.81
CA GLN A 71 12.96 -3.95 -0.33
C GLN A 71 12.44 -5.38 -0.43
N THR A 72 12.39 -6.10 0.70
CA THR A 72 11.79 -7.44 0.78
C THR A 72 10.35 -7.41 0.26
N LEU A 73 9.54 -6.49 0.76
CA LEU A 73 8.16 -6.33 0.31
C LEU A 73 8.07 -6.05 -1.20
N HIS A 74 8.91 -5.14 -1.72
CA HIS A 74 8.96 -4.82 -3.15
C HIS A 74 9.30 -6.04 -4.00
N ASP A 75 10.31 -6.81 -3.61
CA ASP A 75 10.81 -7.94 -4.38
C ASP A 75 9.82 -9.11 -4.36
N GLU A 76 9.23 -9.41 -3.21
CA GLU A 76 8.19 -10.42 -3.07
C GLU A 76 6.93 -10.06 -3.86
N PHE A 77 6.47 -8.81 -3.74
CA PHE A 77 5.33 -8.31 -4.49
C PHE A 77 5.59 -8.39 -6.00
N THR A 78 6.76 -7.92 -6.46
CA THR A 78 7.13 -7.92 -7.88
C THR A 78 7.28 -9.34 -8.42
N ARG A 79 7.82 -10.27 -7.62
CA ARG A 79 7.89 -11.69 -7.98
C ARG A 79 6.51 -12.30 -8.19
N ALA A 80 5.55 -11.99 -7.32
CA ALA A 80 4.16 -12.47 -7.44
C ALA A 80 3.41 -11.81 -8.61
N ALA A 81 3.49 -10.48 -8.72
CA ALA A 81 2.77 -9.69 -9.71
C ALA A 81 3.40 -9.74 -11.12
N GLY A 82 4.69 -10.08 -11.21
CA GLY A 82 5.51 -10.00 -12.41
C GLY A 82 6.01 -8.58 -12.76
N SER A 83 5.60 -7.55 -12.01
CA SER A 83 6.07 -6.18 -12.15
C SER A 83 5.64 -5.34 -10.93
N ALA A 84 6.34 -4.23 -10.66
CA ALA A 84 5.87 -3.20 -9.73
C ALA A 84 4.94 -2.17 -10.41
N ALA A 85 5.00 -2.04 -11.75
CA ALA A 85 4.26 -1.03 -12.50
C ALA A 85 2.80 -1.44 -12.72
N CYS A 86 1.85 -0.59 -12.31
CA CYS A 86 0.42 -0.94 -12.33
C CYS A 86 -0.09 -1.34 -13.72
N ARG A 87 0.36 -0.63 -14.76
CA ARG A 87 -0.02 -0.93 -16.15
C ARG A 87 0.47 -2.31 -16.58
N GLN A 88 1.71 -2.65 -16.24
CA GLN A 88 2.32 -3.94 -16.58
C GLN A 88 1.63 -5.08 -15.83
N ILE A 89 1.35 -4.92 -14.54
CA ILE A 89 0.62 -5.92 -13.74
C ILE A 89 -0.74 -6.24 -14.39
N ARG A 90 -1.49 -5.18 -14.79
CA ARG A 90 -2.78 -5.33 -15.46
C ARG A 90 -2.68 -6.01 -16.82
N GLN A 91 -1.60 -5.76 -17.57
CA GLN A 91 -1.35 -6.40 -18.86
C GLN A 91 -0.96 -7.88 -18.72
N LEU A 92 -0.13 -8.20 -17.72
CA LEU A 92 0.29 -9.57 -17.42
C LEU A 92 -0.85 -10.42 -16.86
N GLY A 93 -1.81 -9.80 -16.15
CA GLY A 93 -2.99 -10.49 -15.62
C GLY A 93 -2.70 -11.49 -14.49
N ARG A 94 -1.47 -11.52 -13.95
CA ARG A 94 -1.07 -12.43 -12.87
C ARG A 94 -1.79 -12.13 -11.56
N LEU A 95 -1.94 -10.86 -11.22
CA LEU A 95 -2.69 -10.40 -10.06
C LEU A 95 -3.75 -9.37 -10.45
N SER A 96 -4.93 -9.49 -9.83
CA SER A 96 -5.97 -8.47 -9.89
C SER A 96 -5.63 -7.31 -8.94
N CYS A 97 -6.27 -6.15 -9.09
CA CYS A 97 -6.08 -5.05 -8.13
C CYS A 97 -6.45 -5.46 -6.69
N GLN A 98 -7.44 -6.35 -6.53
CA GLN A 98 -7.81 -6.89 -5.22
C GLN A 98 -6.70 -7.77 -4.64
N HIS A 99 -6.14 -8.69 -5.43
CA HIS A 99 -5.01 -9.51 -4.97
C HIS A 99 -3.75 -8.68 -4.71
N CYS A 100 -3.53 -7.59 -5.46
CA CYS A 100 -2.46 -6.63 -5.13
C CYS A 100 -2.66 -6.00 -3.75
N VAL A 101 -3.90 -5.66 -3.37
CA VAL A 101 -4.20 -5.12 -2.03
C VAL A 101 -3.92 -6.17 -0.96
N GLU A 102 -4.42 -7.39 -1.17
CA GLU A 102 -4.19 -8.51 -0.25
C GLU A 102 -2.70 -8.82 -0.08
N THR A 103 -1.95 -8.99 -1.17
CA THR A 103 -0.51 -9.27 -1.13
C THR A 103 0.26 -8.17 -0.40
N ALA A 104 -0.06 -6.90 -0.66
CA ALA A 104 0.61 -5.78 -0.01
C ALA A 104 0.36 -5.75 1.50
N VAL A 105 -0.87 -6.05 1.93
CA VAL A 105 -1.25 -6.12 3.36
C VAL A 105 -0.62 -7.33 4.02
N ASP A 106 -0.65 -8.50 3.39
CA ASP A 106 -0.02 -9.71 3.90
C ASP A 106 1.48 -9.49 4.14
N SER A 107 2.18 -8.84 3.21
CA SER A 107 3.60 -8.52 3.40
C SER A 107 3.82 -7.56 4.58
N VAL A 108 3.01 -6.51 4.76
CA VAL A 108 3.12 -5.60 5.92
C VAL A 108 2.86 -6.35 7.22
N PHE A 109 1.87 -7.26 7.24
CA PHE A 109 1.55 -8.08 8.39
C PHE A 109 2.69 -9.02 8.79
N VAL A 110 3.35 -9.65 7.80
CA VAL A 110 4.55 -10.47 8.03
C VAL A 110 5.68 -9.63 8.65
N GLN A 111 5.92 -8.43 8.12
CA GLN A 111 6.95 -7.53 8.66
C GLN A 111 6.65 -7.10 10.11
N LEU A 112 5.39 -6.77 10.42
CA LEU A 112 4.95 -6.48 11.79
C LEU A 112 5.19 -7.67 12.73
N SER A 113 4.90 -8.90 12.26
CA SER A 113 5.12 -10.12 13.03
C SER A 113 6.61 -10.41 13.27
N GLN A 114 7.49 -9.83 12.44
CA GLN A 114 8.95 -9.87 12.58
C GLN A 114 9.51 -8.69 13.40
N GLY A 115 8.65 -7.91 14.05
CA GLY A 115 9.05 -6.80 14.93
C GLY A 115 9.25 -5.46 14.23
N GLN A 116 8.86 -5.32 12.95
CA GLN A 116 8.90 -4.03 12.27
C GLN A 116 7.84 -3.08 12.84
N MET A 117 8.18 -1.79 12.88
CA MET A 117 7.24 -0.73 13.28
C MET A 117 6.66 -0.05 12.04
N LEU A 118 5.39 0.34 12.14
CA LEU A 118 4.79 1.20 11.13
C LEU A 118 5.02 2.67 11.46
N ARG A 119 5.01 3.50 10.43
CA ARG A 119 5.03 4.94 10.54
C ARG A 119 3.90 5.56 9.74
N ARG A 120 3.52 6.78 10.15
CA ARG A 120 2.72 7.67 9.33
C ARG A 120 3.51 8.02 8.06
N PRO A 121 2.96 7.81 6.85
CA PRO A 121 3.64 8.17 5.62
C PRO A 121 3.97 9.67 5.51
N ALA A 122 5.15 10.01 4.97
CA ALA A 122 5.55 11.41 4.73
C ALA A 122 4.57 12.16 3.80
N ASN A 123 3.89 11.44 2.89
CA ASN A 123 2.85 12.01 2.04
C ASN A 123 1.62 12.54 2.82
N CYS A 124 1.58 12.31 4.13
CA CYS A 124 0.53 12.74 5.05
C CYS A 124 0.91 13.93 5.93
N GLU A 125 2.10 14.50 5.76
CA GLU A 125 2.54 15.75 6.37
C GLU A 125 2.03 16.94 5.53
N GLU A 126 1.54 18.01 6.17
CA GLU A 126 1.10 19.21 5.46
C GLU A 126 2.27 19.84 4.67
N GLY A 127 2.05 20.16 3.39
CA GLY A 127 3.04 20.84 2.54
C GLY A 127 3.92 19.95 1.63
N VAL A 128 3.93 18.63 1.80
CA VAL A 128 4.69 17.72 0.90
C VAL A 128 3.84 17.32 -0.30
N VAL A 129 3.82 18.18 -1.31
CA VAL A 129 3.37 17.80 -2.66
C VAL A 129 4.55 17.08 -3.32
N PRO A 130 4.45 15.78 -3.67
CA PRO A 130 5.48 15.15 -4.47
C PRO A 130 5.45 15.83 -5.84
N SER A 131 6.51 16.58 -6.16
CA SER A 131 6.72 17.15 -7.48
C SER A 131 6.64 16.04 -8.54
N ALA A 132 5.88 16.33 -9.58
CA ALA A 132 5.59 15.46 -10.73
C ALA A 132 6.87 14.99 -11.44
#